data_AF-A0A948REV4-F1
#
_entry.id   AF-A0A948REV4-F1
#
_cell.length_a   1.000
_cell.length_b   1.000
_cell.length_c   1.000
_cell.angle_alpha   90.00
_cell.angle_beta   90.00
_cell.angle_gamma   90.00
#
_symmetry.space_group_name_H-M   'P 1'
#
loop_
_entity.id
_entity.type
_entity.pdbx_description
1 polymer ?
#
loop_
_entity_poly.entity_id
_entity_poly.type
_entity_poly.pdbx_seq_one_letter_code
_entity_poly.pdbx_strand_id
1 'polypeptide(L)' 'MIRVGIPRALLYYQYYPAWKTFFEELGAEVVVSAPTSQAAVTS' A
#
# COMPACT_ATOMS: atom_id res chain seq x y z
N MET A 1 -10.16 13.19 6.60
CA MET A 1 -10.16 11.82 6.03
C MET A 1 -8.78 11.23 6.28
N ILE A 2 -8.70 10.06 6.91
CA ILE A 2 -7.42 9.39 7.19
C ILE A 2 -6.98 8.66 5.92
N ARG A 3 -5.70 8.78 5.54
CA ARG A 3 -5.14 8.15 4.34
C ARG A 3 -3.95 7.28 4.73
N VAL A 4 -3.97 6.02 4.32
CA VAL A 4 -2.96 5.01 4.69
C VAL A 4 -2.25 4.53 3.43
N GLY A 5 -0.92 4.72 3.38
CA GLY A 5 -0.08 4.23 2.31
C GLY A 5 0.42 2.82 2.58
N ILE A 6 0.20 1.87 1.65
CA ILE A 6 0.76 0.51 1.71
C ILE A 6 1.87 0.37 0.66
N PRO A 7 3.14 0.20 1.07
CA PRO A 7 4.22 -0.02 0.14
C PRO A 7 4.18 -1.44 -0.43
N ARG A 8 4.59 -1.59 -1.69
CA ARG A 8 4.84 -2.90 -2.32
C ARG A 8 6.16 -3.53 -1.83
N ALA A 9 6.20 -3.87 -0.56
CA ALA A 9 7.32 -4.54 0.09
C ALA A 9 7.18 -6.09 0.05
N LEU A 10 8.13 -6.79 0.68
CA LEU A 10 8.28 -8.26 0.65
C LEU A 10 6.97 -9.04 0.81
N LEU A 11 6.10 -8.65 1.74
CA LEU A 11 4.88 -9.38 2.08
C LEU A 11 3.60 -8.73 1.55
N TYR A 12 3.73 -7.73 0.67
CA TYR A 12 2.59 -6.99 0.12
C TYR A 12 1.53 -7.92 -0.48
N TYR A 13 1.94 -8.83 -1.37
CA TYR A 13 0.98 -9.69 -2.08
C TYR A 13 0.23 -10.65 -1.18
N GLN A 14 0.82 -11.02 -0.04
CA GLN A 14 0.20 -11.94 0.91
C GLN A 14 -0.80 -11.23 1.83
N TYR A 15 -0.46 -10.03 2.34
CA TYR A 15 -1.27 -9.37 3.36
C TYR A 15 -2.05 -8.15 2.87
N TYR A 16 -1.82 -7.68 1.64
CA TYR A 16 -2.53 -6.52 1.12
C TYR A 16 -4.06 -6.64 1.21
N PRO A 17 -4.70 -7.77 0.83
CA PRO A 17 -6.16 -7.89 0.95
C PRO A 17 -6.64 -7.71 2.40
N ALA A 18 -5.94 -8.29 3.37
CA ALA A 18 -6.30 -8.17 4.80
C ALA A 18 -6.16 -6.72 5.29
N TRP A 19 -5.04 -6.07 4.99
CA TRP A 19 -4.80 -4.68 5.41
C TRP A 19 -5.72 -3.69 4.71
N LYS A 20 -6.01 -3.88 3.42
CA LYS A 20 -6.94 -3.04 2.67
C LYS A 20 -8.31 -3.04 3.34
N THR A 21 -8.89 -4.21 3.56
CA THR A 21 -10.21 -4.34 4.18
C THR A 21 -10.20 -3.77 5.60
N PHE A 22 -9.20 -4.10 6.42
CA PHE A 22 -9.11 -3.59 7.80
C PHE A 22 -9.15 -2.06 7.87
N PHE A 23 -8.35 -1.37 7.05
CA PHE A 23 -8.31 0.09 7.08
C PHE A 23 -9.53 0.74 6.41
N GLU A 24 -10.07 0.16 5.35
CA GLU A 24 -11.29 0.66 4.70
C GLU A 24 -12.51 0.57 5.64
N GLU A 25 -12.67 -0.54 6.38
CA GLU A 25 -13.74 -0.70 7.38
C GLU A 25 -13.60 0.28 8.56
N LEU A 26 -12.38 0.76 8.84
CA LEU A 26 -12.14 1.84 9.79
C LEU A 26 -12.38 3.24 9.21
N GLY A 27 -12.83 3.33 7.95
CA GLY A 27 -13.11 4.59 7.26
C GLY A 27 -11.88 5.31 6.69
N ALA A 28 -10.74 4.61 6.56
CA ALA A 28 -9.55 5.17 5.96
C ALA A 28 -9.50 4.90 4.45
N GLU A 29 -8.90 5.84 3.70
CA GLU A 29 -8.56 5.65 2.30
C GLU A 29 -7.23 4.91 2.19
N VAL A 30 -7.21 3.76 1.52
CA VAL A 30 -5.99 2.97 1.29
C VAL A 30 -5.39 3.32 -0.06
N VAL A 31 -4.11 3.68 -0.06
CA VAL A 31 -3.35 4.01 -1.28
C VAL A 31 -2.14 3.10 -1.40
N VAL A 32 -1.92 2.54 -2.59
CA VAL A 32 -0.78 1.65 -2.87
C VAL A 32 0.30 2.41 -3.61
N SER A 33 1.56 2.23 -3.22
CA SER A 33 2.70 2.81 -3.93
C SER A 33 2.81 2.27 -5.36
N ALA A 34 3.39 3.05 -6.28
CA ALA A 34 3.77 2.56 -7.62
C ALA A 34 4.69 1.32 -7.55
N PRO A 35 4.80 0.50 -8.62
CA PRO A 35 5.64 -0.68 -8.60
C PRO A 35 7.08 -0.20 -8.50
N THR A 36 7.88 -0.87 -7.67
CA THR A 36 9.33 -0.61 -7.68
C THR A 36 9.84 -0.99 -9.07
N SER A 37 10.20 0.03 -9.85
CA SER A 37 10.93 -0.13 -11.10
C SER A 37 12.36 0.32 -10.87
N GLN A 38 13.32 -0.19 -11.65
CA GLN A 38 14.72 0.25 -11.56
C GLN A 38 14.86 1.78 -11.70
N ALA A 39 13.95 2.42 -12.46
CA ALA A 39 13.91 3.86 -12.63
C ALA A 39 13.64 4.64 -11.33
N ALA A 40 13.10 4.01 -10.28
CA ALA A 40 12.87 4.65 -8.98
C ALA A 40 14.16 4.96 -8.19
N VAL A 41 15.33 4.51 -8.67
CA VAL A 41 16.63 4.71 -8.00
C VAL A 41 17.35 5.99 -8.46
N THR A 42 16.85 6.68 -9.49
CA THR A 42 17.50 7.90 -9.98
C THR A 42 17.03 9.12 -9.20
N SER A 43 17.88 9.63 -8.32
CA SER A 43 17.81 10.97 -7.70
C SER A 43 18.49 12.02 -8.57
#